data_AF-A0A179B5Q3-F1
#
_entry.id   AF-A0A179B5Q3-F1
#
_cell.length_a   1.000
_cell.length_b   1.000
_cell.length_c   1.000
_cell.angle_alpha   90.00
_cell.angle_beta   90.00
_cell.angle_gamma   90.00
#
_symmetry.space_group_name_H-M   'P 1'
#
loop_
_entity.id
_entity.type
_entity.pdbx_description
1 polymer ?
#
loop_
_entity_poly.entity_id
_entity_poly.type
_entity_poly.pdbx_seq_one_letter_code
_entity_poly.pdbx_strand_id
1 'polypeptide(L)'
;MEFDVTIEIPKGNRNKYELDHHTGRIRLDRMLFTSTRYPDDYGFIDDTLGEDGDPLDALVLLDEPTFPGCVIRCRALGMFRMRDEKGGDDKVLCVPAGDQRASWRTEIDDVSEFHRLEIQHFFEVYKDLEPGKSVEGAHWVGREEAEAEIKASFQRALDEHYYDHC
;
A
#
# COMPACT_ATOMS: atom_id res chain seq x y z
N MET A 1 8.99 -6.72 12.31
CA MET A 1 9.94 -5.96 11.47
C MET A 1 9.44 -4.52 11.32
N GLU A 2 10.33 -3.55 11.08
CA GLU A 2 9.95 -2.15 10.86
C GLU A 2 10.55 -1.64 9.54
N PHE A 3 9.86 -0.72 8.88
CA PHE A 3 10.18 -0.17 7.56
C PHE A 3 9.55 1.20 7.39
N ASP A 4 10.06 2.02 6.47
CA ASP A 4 9.49 3.33 6.17
C ASP A 4 8.50 3.22 5.00
N VAL A 5 7.38 3.95 5.12
CA VAL A 5 6.35 4.07 4.09
C VAL A 5 6.26 5.53 3.67
N THR A 6 6.42 5.80 2.38
CA THR A 6 6.18 7.11 1.79
C THR A 6 4.72 7.19 1.34
N ILE A 7 3.94 8.09 1.95
CA ILE A 7 2.52 8.29 1.63
C ILE A 7 2.37 9.04 0.31
N GLU A 8 1.60 8.51 -0.62
CA GLU A 8 1.22 9.19 -1.86
C GLU A 8 -0.17 9.78 -1.76
N ILE A 9 -1.12 9.04 -1.18
CA ILE A 9 -2.55 9.35 -1.21
C ILE A 9 -3.10 9.32 0.21
N PRO A 10 -3.38 10.48 0.82
CA PRO A 10 -3.99 10.52 2.14
C PRO A 10 -5.43 9.98 2.10
N LYS A 11 -5.87 9.39 3.20
CA LYS A 11 -7.22 8.87 3.41
C LYS A 11 -8.30 9.85 2.95
N GLY A 12 -9.32 9.31 2.29
CA GLY A 12 -10.49 10.07 1.82
C GLY A 12 -10.27 10.83 0.51
N ASN A 13 -9.09 10.75 -0.10
CA ASN A 13 -8.83 11.35 -1.41
C ASN A 13 -9.38 10.52 -2.57
N ARG A 14 -9.78 11.23 -3.63
CA ARG A 14 -10.16 10.68 -4.94
C ARG A 14 -9.15 11.04 -6.04
N ASN A 15 -8.20 11.94 -5.73
CA ASN A 15 -7.03 12.15 -6.57
C ASN A 15 -6.04 11.03 -6.26
N LYS A 16 -5.70 10.25 -7.29
CA LYS A 16 -4.61 9.28 -7.25
C LYS A 16 -3.32 10.03 -7.57
N TYR A 17 -2.55 10.28 -6.52
CA TYR A 17 -1.19 10.75 -6.63
C TYR A 17 -0.25 9.56 -6.79
N GLU A 18 0.95 9.82 -7.31
CA GLU A 18 2.05 8.87 -7.36
C GLU A 18 3.37 9.63 -7.22
N LEU A 19 4.39 8.98 -6.68
CA LEU A 19 5.75 9.48 -6.68
C LEU A 19 6.43 9.08 -8.00
N ASP A 20 6.95 10.07 -8.71
CA ASP A 20 7.83 9.84 -9.84
C ASP A 20 9.20 9.40 -9.30
N HIS A 21 9.45 8.09 -9.25
CA HIS A 21 10.66 7.49 -8.63
C HIS A 21 11.98 7.99 -9.25
N HIS A 22 11.97 8.47 -10.49
CA HIS A 22 13.16 9.07 -11.11
C HIS A 22 13.45 10.50 -10.63
N THR A 23 12.43 11.24 -10.22
CA THR A 23 12.57 12.67 -9.86
C THR A 23 12.28 12.97 -8.40
N GLY A 24 11.74 12.01 -7.65
CA GLY A 24 11.29 12.17 -6.27
C GLY A 24 10.11 13.14 -6.10
N ARG A 25 9.36 13.44 -7.17
CA ARG A 25 8.26 14.41 -7.14
C ARG A 25 6.90 13.72 -7.09
N ILE A 26 6.01 14.24 -6.25
CA ILE A 26 4.59 13.87 -6.27
C ILE A 26 3.93 14.41 -7.55
N ARG A 27 3.27 13.51 -8.27
CA ARG A 27 2.52 13.78 -9.49
C ARG A 27 1.07 13.38 -9.28
N LEU A 28 0.14 14.15 -9.85
CA LEU A 28 -1.24 13.70 -10.01
C LEU A 28 -1.29 12.80 -11.24
N ASP A 29 -1.50 11.51 -11.04
CA ASP A 29 -1.75 10.54 -12.12
C ASP A 29 -3.13 10.81 -12.71
N ARG A 30 -4.18 10.68 -11.89
CA ARG A 30 -5.57 10.90 -12.29
C ARG A 30 -6.49 11.14 -11.10
N MET A 31 -7.71 11.55 -11.39
CA MET A 31 -8.84 11.40 -10.46
C MET A 31 -9.51 10.05 -10.72
N LEU A 32 -9.90 9.31 -9.67
CA LEU A 32 -10.55 8.02 -9.83
C LEU A 32 -11.85 8.11 -10.65
N PHE A 33 -12.06 7.16 -11.54
CA PHE A 33 -13.24 7.14 -12.43
C PHE A 33 -14.53 6.82 -11.67
N THR A 34 -14.43 6.01 -10.61
CA THR A 34 -15.53 5.71 -9.69
C THR A 34 -15.67 6.76 -8.59
N SER A 35 -16.83 6.81 -7.91
CA SER A 35 -17.06 7.72 -6.78
C SER A 35 -16.47 7.21 -5.45
N THR A 36 -15.46 6.34 -5.53
CA THR A 36 -14.72 5.80 -4.38
C THR A 36 -13.69 6.81 -3.87
N ARG A 37 -13.14 6.52 -2.68
CA ARG A 37 -12.06 7.26 -2.03
C ARG A 37 -11.15 6.27 -1.34
N TYR A 38 -9.85 6.58 -1.24
CA TYR A 38 -8.91 5.73 -0.53
C TYR A 38 -9.34 5.57 0.95
N PRO A 39 -9.44 4.33 1.46
CA PRO A 39 -10.00 4.05 2.80
C PRO A 39 -9.05 4.44 3.92
N ASP A 40 -7.74 4.41 3.66
CA ASP A 40 -6.66 4.81 4.57
C ASP A 40 -5.54 5.49 3.79
N ASP A 41 -4.52 5.98 4.50
CA ASP A 41 -3.33 6.55 3.87
C ASP A 41 -2.62 5.45 3.07
N TYR A 42 -2.32 5.74 1.81
CA TYR A 42 -1.76 4.80 0.86
C TYR A 42 -0.46 5.33 0.27
N GLY A 43 0.48 4.43 0.03
CA GLY A 43 1.73 4.70 -0.68
C GLY A 43 2.52 3.42 -0.83
N PHE A 44 3.84 3.50 -0.71
CA PHE A 44 4.73 2.36 -0.91
C PHE A 44 5.79 2.26 0.19
N ILE A 45 6.38 1.09 0.33
CA ILE A 45 7.50 0.83 1.24
C ILE A 45 8.79 1.25 0.56
N ASP A 46 9.55 2.13 1.20
CA ASP A 46 10.83 2.60 0.67
C ASP A 46 11.82 1.44 0.50
N ASP A 47 12.69 1.54 -0.50
CA ASP A 47 13.75 0.57 -0.81
C ASP A 47 13.24 -0.85 -1.18
N THR A 48 12.02 -0.98 -1.71
CA THR A 48 11.44 -2.27 -2.11
C THR A 48 11.13 -2.34 -3.60
N LEU A 49 11.05 -3.57 -4.14
CA LEU A 49 10.59 -3.84 -5.51
C LEU A 49 9.62 -5.03 -5.51
N GLY A 50 8.38 -4.77 -5.91
CA GLY A 50 7.30 -5.76 -6.08
C GLY A 50 7.48 -6.63 -7.32
N GLU A 51 6.59 -7.61 -7.49
CA GLU A 51 6.60 -8.50 -8.67
C GLU A 51 6.12 -7.81 -9.96
N ASP A 52 5.44 -6.68 -9.84
CA ASP A 52 4.94 -5.85 -10.94
C ASP A 52 5.94 -4.80 -11.43
N GLY A 53 7.10 -4.69 -10.75
CA GLY A 53 8.18 -3.76 -11.08
C GLY A 53 8.08 -2.39 -10.42
N ASP A 54 7.06 -2.17 -9.59
CA ASP A 54 6.89 -0.95 -8.78
C ASP A 54 7.24 -1.27 -7.30
N PRO A 55 7.57 -0.28 -6.44
CA PRO A 55 7.78 -0.54 -5.02
C PRO A 55 6.56 -1.13 -4.33
N LEU A 56 6.76 -1.94 -3.29
CA LEU A 56 5.68 -2.68 -2.64
C LEU A 56 4.69 -1.71 -1.98
N ASP A 57 3.42 -1.82 -2.36
CA ASP A 57 2.35 -0.97 -1.84
C ASP A 57 2.09 -1.17 -0.35
N ALA A 58 1.66 -0.09 0.31
CA ALA A 58 1.27 -0.10 1.71
C ALA A 58 0.05 0.79 2.02
N LEU A 59 -0.78 0.32 2.95
CA LEU A 59 -1.84 1.06 3.63
C LEU A 59 -1.44 1.29 5.08
N VAL A 60 -1.50 2.53 5.54
CA VAL A 60 -1.18 2.91 6.92
C VAL A 60 -2.47 3.29 7.65
N LEU A 61 -2.82 2.52 8.68
CA LEU A 61 -3.97 2.83 9.53
C LEU A 61 -3.65 4.01 10.45
N LEU A 62 -4.39 5.11 10.24
CA LEU A 62 -4.27 6.36 11.00
C LEU A 62 -5.65 6.91 11.37
N ASP A 63 -5.73 7.63 12.49
CA ASP A 63 -6.95 8.32 12.91
C ASP A 63 -7.19 9.59 12.07
N GLU A 64 -6.12 10.28 11.67
CA GLU A 64 -6.15 11.47 10.82
C GLU A 64 -5.24 11.28 9.60
N PRO A 65 -5.66 11.73 8.39
CA PRO A 65 -4.84 11.63 7.19
C PRO A 65 -3.58 12.48 7.30
N THR A 66 -2.52 12.05 6.62
CA THR A 66 -1.29 12.84 6.47
C THR A 66 -1.33 13.73 5.23
N PHE A 67 -0.23 13.79 4.48
CA PHE A 67 -0.05 14.56 3.26
C PHE A 67 0.87 13.79 2.29
N PRO A 68 0.74 13.98 0.97
CA PRO A 68 1.62 13.33 0.00
C PRO A 68 3.10 13.67 0.23
N GLY A 69 3.97 12.65 0.25
CA GLY A 69 5.39 12.72 0.58
C GLY A 69 5.70 12.59 2.07
N CYS A 70 4.71 12.39 2.94
CA CYS A 70 4.95 12.09 4.36
C CYS A 70 5.57 10.70 4.51
N VAL A 71 6.69 10.59 5.24
CA VAL A 71 7.33 9.31 5.56
C VAL A 71 6.90 8.86 6.95
N ILE A 72 6.45 7.61 7.06
CA ILE A 72 6.01 7.01 8.31
C ILE A 72 6.78 5.72 8.57
N ARG A 73 7.42 5.64 9.74
CA ARG A 73 8.01 4.39 10.23
C ARG A 73 6.92 3.45 10.70
N CYS A 74 6.78 2.32 10.02
CA CYS A 74 5.66 1.39 10.12
C CYS A 74 6.10 -0.02 10.53
N ARG A 75 5.11 -0.82 10.91
CA ARG A 75 5.20 -2.27 11.07
C ARG A 75 3.94 -2.95 10.53
N ALA A 76 4.10 -4.12 9.92
CA ALA A 76 3.01 -4.84 9.27
C ALA A 76 2.04 -5.48 10.29
N LEU A 77 0.76 -5.55 9.91
CA LEU A 77 -0.29 -6.33 10.56
C LEU A 77 -0.74 -7.52 9.69
N GLY A 78 -0.65 -7.37 8.38
CA GLY A 78 -1.06 -8.36 7.39
C GLY A 78 -0.89 -7.79 5.98
N MET A 79 -1.44 -8.48 4.99
CA MET A 79 -1.34 -8.07 3.60
C MET A 79 -2.62 -8.42 2.85
N PHE A 80 -3.06 -7.51 2.01
CA PHE A 80 -4.15 -7.74 1.06
C PHE A 80 -3.53 -8.21 -0.24
N ARG A 81 -3.94 -9.38 -0.71
CA ARG A 81 -3.48 -9.97 -1.96
C ARG A 81 -4.54 -9.83 -3.02
N MET A 82 -4.13 -9.40 -4.20
CA MET A 82 -4.98 -9.34 -5.39
C MET A 82 -4.12 -9.47 -6.64
N ARG A 83 -4.78 -9.70 -7.77
CA ARG A 83 -4.16 -9.63 -9.10
C ARG A 83 -4.92 -8.64 -9.94
N ASP A 84 -4.19 -7.80 -10.68
CA ASP A 84 -4.74 -6.94 -11.70
C ASP A 84 -4.18 -7.32 -13.09
N GLU A 85 -4.40 -6.47 -14.10
CA GLU A 85 -3.93 -6.75 -15.46
C GLU A 85 -2.40 -6.79 -15.63
N LYS A 86 -1.62 -6.30 -14.66
CA LYS A 86 -0.15 -6.30 -14.69
C LYS A 86 0.47 -7.48 -13.93
N GLY A 87 -0.24 -8.12 -13.02
CA GLY A 87 0.33 -9.22 -12.21
C GLY A 87 -0.23 -9.28 -10.80
N GLY A 88 0.61 -9.75 -9.86
CA GLY A 88 0.32 -9.65 -8.43
C GLY A 88 0.43 -8.21 -7.96
N ASP A 89 -0.56 -7.75 -7.18
CA ASP A 89 -0.71 -6.37 -6.75
C ASP A 89 -0.95 -6.33 -5.22
N ASP A 90 0.04 -6.86 -4.48
CA ASP A 90 -0.03 -7.08 -3.03
C ASP A 90 0.15 -5.76 -2.25
N LYS A 91 -0.65 -5.57 -1.19
CA LYS A 91 -0.68 -4.33 -0.38
C LYS A 91 -0.51 -4.64 1.09
N VAL A 92 0.57 -4.16 1.69
CA VAL A 92 0.84 -4.37 3.11
C VAL A 92 -0.06 -3.48 3.94
N LEU A 93 -0.81 -4.04 4.89
CA LEU A 93 -1.53 -3.25 5.89
C LEU A 93 -0.64 -3.07 7.12
N CYS A 94 -0.41 -1.82 7.52
CA CYS A 94 0.52 -1.49 8.58
C CYS A 94 0.02 -0.38 9.51
N VAL A 95 0.76 -0.18 10.60
CA VAL A 95 0.53 0.85 11.60
C VAL A 95 1.84 1.55 11.94
N PRO A 96 1.81 2.81 12.45
CA PRO A 96 3.00 3.48 12.93
C PRO A 96 3.69 2.68 14.05
N ALA A 97 4.97 2.39 13.88
CA ALA A 97 5.73 1.58 14.84
C ALA A 97 5.97 2.33 16.16
N GLY A 98 6.16 3.65 16.10
CA GLY A 98 6.44 4.49 17.27
C GLY A 98 5.22 4.89 18.10
N ASP A 99 3.99 4.67 17.63
CA ASP A 99 2.79 5.11 18.32
C ASP A 99 2.28 4.07 19.33
N GLN A 100 2.41 4.38 20.62
CA GLN A 100 1.94 3.53 21.71
C GLN A 100 0.43 3.25 21.66
N ARG A 101 -0.38 4.13 21.05
CA ARG A 101 -1.82 3.92 20.85
C ARG A 101 -2.11 2.77 19.89
N ALA A 102 -1.18 2.47 18.99
CA ALA A 102 -1.28 1.37 18.03
C ALA A 102 -0.65 0.06 18.53
N SER A 103 0.01 0.06 19.70
CA SER A 103 0.81 -1.08 20.21
C SER A 103 0.04 -2.41 20.34
N TRP A 104 -1.27 -2.34 20.59
CA TRP A 104 -2.13 -3.52 20.74
C TRP A 104 -2.48 -4.19 19.42
N ARG A 105 -2.45 -3.47 18.29
CA ARG A 105 -2.70 -4.04 16.96
C ARG A 105 -1.44 -4.74 16.51
N THR A 106 -1.43 -6.05 16.45
CA THR A 106 -0.25 -6.85 16.11
C THR A 106 -0.49 -7.82 14.98
N GLU A 107 -1.74 -8.21 14.76
CA GLU A 107 -2.18 -9.14 13.71
C GLU A 107 -3.31 -8.52 12.89
N ILE A 108 -3.58 -9.12 11.72
CA ILE A 108 -4.64 -8.66 10.82
C ILE A 108 -6.04 -8.73 11.47
N ASP A 109 -6.24 -9.66 12.40
CA ASP A 109 -7.51 -9.83 13.12
C ASP A 109 -7.72 -8.79 14.23
N ASP A 110 -6.70 -7.98 14.56
CA ASP A 110 -6.85 -6.79 15.40
C ASP A 110 -7.48 -5.61 14.62
N VAL A 111 -7.71 -5.78 13.31
CA VAL A 111 -8.45 -4.86 12.45
C VAL A 111 -9.87 -5.38 12.26
N SER A 112 -10.86 -4.51 12.50
CA SER A 112 -12.28 -4.84 12.35
C SER A 112 -12.54 -5.50 10.99
N GLU A 113 -13.30 -6.60 11.00
CA GLU A 113 -13.73 -7.28 9.77
C GLU A 113 -14.40 -6.30 8.80
N PHE A 114 -15.24 -5.38 9.29
CA PHE A 114 -15.89 -4.38 8.43
C PHE A 114 -14.90 -3.41 7.78
N HIS A 115 -13.80 -3.06 8.47
CA HIS A 115 -12.76 -2.20 7.90
C HIS A 115 -11.97 -2.98 6.84
N ARG A 116 -11.62 -4.25 7.12
CA ARG A 116 -10.98 -5.13 6.13
C ARG A 116 -11.85 -5.32 4.88
N LEU A 117 -13.17 -5.45 5.05
CA LEU A 117 -14.13 -5.53 3.94
C LEU A 117 -14.24 -4.22 3.16
N GLU A 118 -14.19 -3.06 3.84
CA GLU A 118 -14.19 -1.76 3.17
C GLU A 118 -12.94 -1.57 2.30
N ILE A 119 -11.76 -1.94 2.81
CA ILE A 119 -10.50 -1.92 2.05
C ILE A 119 -10.59 -2.87 0.85
N GLN A 120 -11.02 -4.11 1.07
CA GLN A 120 -11.18 -5.09 -0.01
C GLN A 120 -12.12 -4.57 -1.10
N HIS A 121 -13.29 -4.08 -0.70
CA HIS A 121 -14.28 -3.56 -1.65
C HIS A 121 -13.72 -2.39 -2.46
N PHE A 122 -12.98 -1.47 -1.83
CA PHE A 122 -12.33 -0.36 -2.54
C PHE A 122 -11.45 -0.87 -3.68
N PHE A 123 -10.52 -1.80 -3.41
CA PHE A 123 -9.60 -2.30 -4.43
C PHE A 123 -10.27 -3.15 -5.51
N GLU A 124 -11.35 -3.85 -5.18
CA GLU A 124 -12.14 -4.61 -6.16
C GLU A 124 -12.86 -3.69 -7.16
N VAL A 125 -13.28 -2.49 -6.76
CA VAL A 125 -14.19 -1.66 -7.57
C VAL A 125 -13.63 -0.31 -8.03
N TYR A 126 -12.53 0.20 -7.47
CA TYR A 126 -12.09 1.57 -7.76
C TYR A 126 -11.75 1.81 -9.24
N LYS A 127 -11.31 0.76 -9.94
CA LYS A 127 -10.98 0.72 -11.37
C LYS A 127 -12.16 0.31 -12.29
N ASP A 128 -13.38 0.04 -11.78
CA ASP A 128 -14.50 -0.51 -12.57
C ASP A 128 -14.90 0.31 -13.81
N LEU A 129 -14.72 1.63 -13.74
CA LEU A 129 -15.05 2.56 -14.83
C LEU A 129 -13.83 2.94 -15.68
N GLU A 130 -12.68 2.31 -15.44
CA GLU A 130 -11.46 2.49 -16.23
C GLU A 130 -11.42 1.49 -17.40
N PRO A 131 -11.24 1.94 -18.65
CA PRO A 131 -11.23 1.04 -19.80
C PRO A 131 -10.11 -0.01 -19.73
N GLY A 132 -10.48 -1.28 -19.80
CA GLY A 132 -9.52 -2.41 -19.90
C GLY A 132 -8.87 -2.82 -18.59
N LYS A 133 -9.41 -2.41 -17.43
CA LYS A 133 -8.95 -2.80 -16.10
C LYS A 133 -9.82 -3.91 -15.51
N SER A 134 -9.21 -4.79 -14.71
CA SER A 134 -9.89 -5.88 -14.01
C SER A 134 -9.12 -6.26 -12.75
N VAL A 135 -9.82 -6.77 -11.74
CA VAL A 135 -9.24 -7.24 -10.48
C VAL A 135 -9.80 -8.63 -10.16
N GLU A 136 -8.93 -9.55 -9.73
CA GLU A 136 -9.30 -10.91 -9.34
C GLU A 136 -8.50 -11.39 -8.12
N GLY A 137 -9.01 -12.41 -7.41
CA GLY A 137 -8.25 -13.13 -6.38
C GLY A 137 -8.04 -12.40 -5.04
N ALA A 138 -8.91 -11.44 -4.71
CA ALA A 138 -8.84 -10.65 -3.49
C ALA A 138 -8.98 -11.48 -2.19
N HIS A 139 -7.95 -11.49 -1.35
CA HIS A 139 -8.01 -12.10 -0.01
C HIS A 139 -6.97 -11.50 0.95
N TRP A 140 -7.18 -11.72 2.25
CA TRP A 140 -6.26 -11.28 3.30
C TRP A 140 -5.33 -12.41 3.74
N VAL A 141 -4.07 -12.06 4.02
CA VAL A 141 -3.09 -12.94 4.67
C VAL A 141 -2.50 -12.29 5.92
N GLY A 142 -1.96 -13.11 6.81
CA GLY A 142 -1.44 -12.68 8.11
C GLY A 142 -0.10 -11.93 8.03
N ARG A 143 0.34 -11.44 9.19
CA ARG A 143 1.60 -10.68 9.33
C ARG A 143 2.83 -11.44 8.83
N GLU A 144 2.92 -12.74 9.08
CA GLU A 144 4.09 -13.53 8.70
C GLU A 144 4.31 -13.54 7.18
N GLU A 145 3.23 -13.68 6.40
CA GLU A 145 3.29 -13.62 4.94
C GLU A 145 3.61 -12.22 4.44
N ALA A 146 3.05 -11.19 5.07
CA ALA A 146 3.39 -9.80 4.77
C ALA A 146 4.88 -9.53 5.01
N GLU A 147 5.43 -9.98 6.15
CA GLU A 147 6.85 -9.82 6.47
C GLU A 147 7.75 -10.65 5.54
N ALA A 148 7.29 -11.80 5.04
CA ALA A 148 8.02 -12.56 4.04
C ALA A 148 8.08 -11.81 2.70
N GLU A 149 6.97 -11.24 2.25
CA GLU A 149 6.89 -10.49 1.01
C GLU A 149 7.74 -9.22 1.07
N ILE A 150 7.68 -8.46 2.16
CA ILE A 150 8.52 -7.27 2.37
C ILE A 150 10.01 -7.62 2.23
N LYS A 151 10.46 -8.73 2.84
CA LYS A 151 11.86 -9.18 2.73
C LYS A 151 12.21 -9.60 1.31
N ALA A 152 11.30 -10.26 0.61
CA ALA A 152 11.49 -10.61 -0.79
C ALA A 152 11.61 -9.36 -1.66
N SER A 153 10.78 -8.34 -1.43
CA SER A 153 10.85 -7.07 -2.16
C SER A 153 12.11 -6.27 -1.88
N PHE A 154 12.60 -6.25 -0.65
CA PHE A 154 13.92 -5.67 -0.33
C PHE A 154 15.04 -6.39 -1.09
N GLN A 155 15.01 -7.74 -1.11
CA GLN A 155 16.02 -8.50 -1.83
C GLN A 155 15.97 -8.26 -3.34
N ARG A 156 14.77 -8.22 -3.94
CA ARG A 156 14.59 -7.89 -5.36
C ARG A 156 15.13 -6.51 -5.71
N ALA A 157 14.84 -5.49 -4.91
CA ALA A 157 15.35 -4.14 -5.14
C ALA A 157 16.89 -4.09 -5.14
N LEU A 158 17.54 -4.84 -4.24
CA LEU A 158 18.99 -4.97 -4.17
C LEU A 158 19.56 -5.72 -5.39
N ASP A 159 18.95 -6.84 -5.77
CA ASP A 159 19.42 -7.68 -6.88
C ASP A 159 19.30 -6.95 -8.23
N GLU A 160 18.28 -6.10 -8.38
CA GLU A 160 18.03 -5.32 -9.60
C GLU A 160 18.69 -3.93 -9.59
N HIS A 161 19.39 -3.56 -8.51
CA HIS A 161 20.01 -2.23 -8.38
C HIS A 161 19.01 -1.08 -8.59
N TYR A 162 17.75 -1.28 -8.19
CA TYR A 162 16.64 -0.39 -8.55
C TYR A 162 16.87 1.07 -8.11
N TYR A 163 17.41 1.25 -6.90
CA TYR A 163 17.67 2.56 -6.31
C TYR A 163 19.08 3.11 -6.58
N ASP A 164 19.96 2.37 -7.26
CA ASP A 164 21.33 2.84 -7.58
C ASP A 164 21.34 3.98 -8.64
N HIS A 165 20.18 4.28 -9.20
CA HIS A 165 19.99 5.26 -10.28
C HIS A 165 19.13 6.48 -9.90
N CYS A 166 18.70 6.57 -8.63
CA CYS A 166 17.87 7.66 -8.12
C CYS A 166 18.72 8.77 -7.47
#